data_AF-A0A3P1SIA1-F1
#
_entry.id   AF-A0A3P1SIA1-F1
#
_cell.length_a   1.000
_cell.length_b   1.000
_cell.length_c   1.000
_cell.angle_alpha   90.00
_cell.angle_beta   90.00
_cell.angle_gamma   90.00
#
_symmetry.space_group_name_H-M   'P 1'
#
loop_
_entity.id
_entity.type
_entity.pdbx_description
1 polymer ?
#
loop_
_entity_poly.entity_id
_entity_poly.type
_entity_poly.pdbx_seq_one_letter_code
_entity_poly.pdbx_strand_id
1 'polypeptide(L)'
;YYPFGGLMGKGLNGDFQSYKYNGKELERQIGLGVYDYGARRYDAATCRFTTMDPLAEKYYSTSPYAYCTNNPMRFVDPDGRDVKPARIAELVMIQNTLPQDARNYVRLDKNGLIDRKLLNSYDGKSLNFNNLKTMVNSDRMVEVVLDDKFTFMGQDGNLGTATMSYNEFDPKYDSESDKDLTGETVGGLSTGESGFMGKTLFPDKDGIQNSPNNSIIVVVNKNLSPAGAAETYSHEANGHALLYIKNSGNHKGASHQPVNGRWVEGNKTLMEMIINSKKETIKNMQER
;
A
#
# COMPACT_ATOMS: atom_id res chain seq x y z
N TYR A 1 14.63 16.85 18.18
CA TYR A 1 15.25 17.16 16.88
C TYR A 1 14.55 18.37 16.29
N TYR A 2 15.26 19.24 15.58
CA TYR A 2 14.65 20.23 14.70
C TYR A 2 13.81 19.52 13.62
N PRO A 3 12.88 20.22 12.94
CA PRO A 3 11.95 19.58 11.99
C PRO A 3 12.62 18.68 10.95
N PHE A 4 13.81 19.04 10.48
CA PHE A 4 14.62 18.30 9.50
C PHE A 4 15.71 17.42 10.14
N GLY A 5 15.55 17.00 11.39
CA GLY A 5 16.45 16.02 12.01
C GLY A 5 17.74 16.57 12.62
N GLY A 6 17.90 17.90 12.64
CA GLY A 6 18.98 18.56 13.38
C GLY A 6 18.89 18.25 14.88
N LEU A 7 20.02 18.08 15.55
CA LEU A 7 20.05 17.81 16.99
C LEU A 7 19.81 19.11 17.77
N MET A 8 18.83 19.11 18.68
CA MET A 8 18.52 20.28 19.54
C MET A 8 19.38 20.33 20.81
N GLY A 9 20.26 19.34 21.01
CA GLY A 9 21.13 19.24 22.19
C GLY A 9 21.87 17.90 22.22
N LYS A 10 22.96 17.83 23.00
CA LYS A 10 23.70 16.59 23.29
C LYS A 10 23.47 16.25 24.77
N GLY A 11 22.99 15.03 25.04
CA GLY A 11 22.84 14.54 26.42
C GLY A 11 24.19 14.44 27.13
N LEU A 12 24.19 14.64 28.46
CA LEU A 12 25.38 14.62 29.30
C LEU A 12 25.94 13.20 29.53
N ASN A 13 25.13 12.17 29.28
CA ASN A 13 25.55 10.77 29.39
C ASN A 13 26.17 10.32 28.06
N GLY A 14 27.38 9.76 28.14
CA GLY A 14 28.22 9.33 27.02
C GLY A 14 27.71 8.12 26.23
N ASP A 15 26.39 7.91 26.15
CA ASP A 15 25.81 6.81 25.39
C ASP A 15 25.96 7.06 23.88
N PHE A 16 26.78 6.22 23.26
CA PHE A 16 27.01 6.14 21.82
C PHE A 16 25.80 5.52 21.08
N GLN A 17 24.61 6.08 21.28
CA GLN A 17 23.43 5.67 20.51
C GLN A 17 23.59 6.18 19.06
N SER A 18 23.95 5.30 18.12
CA SER A 18 24.18 5.66 16.71
C SER A 18 22.89 5.99 15.96
N TYR A 19 21.75 5.40 16.34
CA TYR A 19 20.45 5.66 15.71
C TYR A 19 19.76 6.86 16.34
N LYS A 20 19.39 7.84 15.51
CA LYS A 20 18.92 9.15 15.98
C LYS A 20 17.58 9.50 15.31
N TYR A 21 17.53 10.53 14.49
CA TYR A 21 16.32 10.98 13.81
C TYR A 21 15.75 9.89 12.88
N ASN A 22 14.42 9.67 12.95
CA ASN A 22 13.68 8.64 12.22
C ASN A 22 14.26 7.21 12.34
N GLY A 23 14.96 6.92 13.44
CA GLY A 23 15.62 5.63 13.64
C GLY A 23 16.76 5.35 12.66
N LYS A 24 17.27 6.38 11.96
CA LYS A 24 18.39 6.28 11.03
C LYS A 24 19.72 6.50 11.75
N GLU A 25 20.74 5.79 11.29
CA GLU A 25 22.08 5.87 11.86
C GLU A 25 22.71 7.23 11.51
N LEU A 26 23.23 7.93 12.51
CA LEU A 26 23.96 9.18 12.34
C LEU A 26 25.46 8.89 12.22
N GLU A 27 25.96 8.88 11.00
CA GLU A 27 27.38 8.73 10.69
C GLU A 27 28.16 10.01 11.04
N ARG A 28 29.08 9.89 12.00
CA ARG A 28 29.97 11.00 12.43
C ARG A 28 31.44 10.77 12.14
N GLN A 29 31.82 9.56 11.73
CA GLN A 29 33.23 9.18 11.52
C GLN A 29 33.92 10.04 10.44
N ILE A 30 33.18 10.54 9.46
CA ILE A 30 33.68 11.40 8.39
C ILE A 30 33.55 12.91 8.69
N GLY A 31 33.19 13.30 9.91
CA GLY A 31 33.06 14.71 10.33
C GLY A 31 31.85 15.48 9.77
N LEU A 32 31.04 14.86 8.91
CA LEU A 32 29.90 15.51 8.22
C LEU A 32 28.56 15.40 8.96
N GLY A 33 28.38 14.41 9.85
CA GLY A 33 27.15 14.29 10.65
C GLY A 33 25.90 13.99 9.82
N VAL A 34 25.99 13.01 8.93
CA VAL A 34 24.93 12.64 7.97
C VAL A 34 24.19 11.39 8.43
N TYR A 35 22.92 11.29 8.08
CA TYR A 35 22.08 10.12 8.34
C TYR A 35 22.13 9.13 7.19
N ASP A 36 22.26 7.85 7.50
CA ASP A 36 22.12 6.78 6.51
C ASP A 36 20.65 6.37 6.35
N TYR A 37 20.03 6.76 5.22
CA TYR A 37 18.69 6.35 4.81
C TYR A 37 18.71 5.14 3.86
N GLY A 38 19.85 4.45 3.74
CA GLY A 38 20.06 3.27 2.90
C GLY A 38 20.30 3.62 1.44
N ALA A 39 19.28 4.14 0.75
CA ALA A 39 19.40 4.49 -0.66
C ALA A 39 20.23 5.77 -0.90
N ARG A 40 20.22 6.69 0.09
CA ARG A 40 20.90 7.98 0.04
C ARG A 40 21.34 8.39 1.44
N ARG A 41 22.40 9.18 1.52
CA ARG A 41 22.76 9.88 2.77
C ARG A 41 22.00 11.18 2.87
N TYR A 42 21.54 11.50 4.08
CA TYR A 42 20.75 12.68 4.38
C TYR A 42 21.51 13.63 5.31
N ASP A 43 21.65 14.88 4.89
CA ASP A 43 22.23 15.94 5.69
C ASP A 43 21.13 16.78 6.34
N ALA A 44 21.00 16.64 7.66
CA ALA A 44 20.04 17.38 8.46
C ALA A 44 20.41 18.86 8.67
N ALA A 45 21.68 19.25 8.47
CA ALA A 45 22.10 20.64 8.58
C ALA A 45 21.67 21.45 7.36
N THR A 46 21.73 20.84 6.17
CA THR A 46 21.29 21.46 4.91
C THR A 46 19.86 21.07 4.51
N CYS A 47 19.22 20.20 5.30
CA CYS A 47 17.87 19.69 5.10
C CYS A 47 17.67 18.91 3.79
N ARG A 48 18.73 18.30 3.24
CA ARG A 48 18.75 17.72 1.89
C ARG A 48 19.43 16.34 1.85
N PHE A 49 19.10 15.55 0.84
CA PHE A 49 19.93 14.40 0.49
C PHE A 49 21.26 14.86 -0.11
N THR A 50 22.33 14.12 0.12
CA THR A 50 23.68 14.45 -0.38
C THR A 50 23.89 14.07 -1.85
N THR A 51 22.97 13.29 -2.42
CA THR A 51 23.00 12.83 -3.81
C THR A 51 21.64 13.02 -4.47
N MET A 52 21.62 13.17 -5.79
CA MET A 52 20.36 13.27 -6.55
C MET A 52 19.51 12.03 -6.34
N ASP A 53 18.20 12.23 -6.27
CA ASP A 53 17.21 11.18 -6.38
C ASP A 53 17.38 10.46 -7.73
N PRO A 54 17.58 9.13 -7.74
CA PRO A 54 17.59 8.36 -8.98
C PRO A 54 16.28 8.48 -9.79
N LEU A 55 15.19 8.92 -9.15
CA LEU A 55 13.89 9.18 -9.77
C LEU A 55 13.60 10.67 -9.98
N ALA A 56 14.61 11.54 -9.94
CA ALA A 56 14.42 12.99 -10.11
C ALA A 56 13.61 13.35 -11.37
N GLU A 57 13.77 12.58 -12.45
CA GLU A 57 13.03 12.74 -13.72
C GLU A 57 11.53 12.50 -13.60
N LYS A 58 11.05 11.84 -12.53
CA LYS A 58 9.62 11.66 -12.26
C LYS A 58 9.01 12.85 -11.51
N TYR A 59 9.84 13.75 -10.98
CA TYR A 59 9.44 14.84 -10.08
C TYR A 59 10.04 16.18 -10.52
N TYR A 60 9.78 16.61 -11.76
CA TYR A 60 10.33 17.86 -12.32
C TYR A 60 10.10 19.11 -11.45
N SER A 61 9.01 19.15 -10.70
CA SER A 61 8.67 20.27 -9.81
C SER A 61 9.37 20.24 -8.45
N THR A 62 10.11 19.17 -8.14
CA THR A 62 10.78 18.96 -6.85
C THR A 62 12.27 18.84 -7.06
N SER A 63 13.05 19.49 -6.18
CA SER A 63 14.51 19.36 -6.27
C SER A 63 14.93 17.89 -6.14
N PRO A 64 15.88 17.41 -6.98
CA PRO A 64 16.45 16.06 -6.87
C PRO A 64 17.05 15.75 -5.49
N TYR A 65 17.30 16.77 -4.67
CA TYR A 65 17.91 16.65 -3.34
C TYR A 65 16.90 16.86 -2.21
N ALA A 66 15.61 17.08 -2.51
CA ALA A 66 14.60 17.39 -1.52
C ALA A 66 14.32 16.19 -0.61
N TYR A 67 14.34 16.42 0.70
CA TYR A 67 13.90 15.45 1.71
C TYR A 67 12.43 15.69 2.06
N CYS A 68 11.60 14.64 1.96
CA CYS A 68 10.17 14.69 2.30
C CYS A 68 9.40 15.86 1.65
N THR A 69 9.78 16.24 0.42
CA THR A 69 9.21 17.41 -0.30
C THR A 69 9.15 18.70 0.54
N ASN A 70 10.16 18.91 1.40
CA ASN A 70 10.24 20.01 2.37
C ASN A 70 9.19 19.98 3.50
N ASN A 71 8.55 18.83 3.76
CA ASN A 71 7.62 18.65 4.87
C ASN A 71 7.92 17.38 5.71
N PRO A 72 9.05 17.36 6.43
CA PRO A 72 9.49 16.22 7.24
C PRO A 72 8.67 16.02 8.54
N MET A 73 7.80 16.98 8.87
CA MET A 73 6.87 16.86 10.00
C MET A 73 5.67 15.96 9.66
N ARG A 74 5.33 15.87 8.36
CA ARG A 74 4.19 15.08 7.87
C ARG A 74 4.63 13.79 7.18
N PHE A 75 5.80 13.76 6.57
CA PHE A 75 6.30 12.60 5.82
C PHE A 75 7.60 12.06 6.43
N VAL A 76 7.68 10.75 6.56
CA VAL A 76 8.90 10.00 6.90
C VAL A 76 9.19 9.09 5.73
N ASP A 77 10.40 9.16 5.17
CA ASP A 77 10.87 8.25 4.13
C ASP A 77 11.50 7.01 4.79
N PRO A 78 10.80 5.85 4.88
CA PRO A 78 11.28 4.71 5.65
C PRO A 78 12.38 3.94 4.89
N ASP A 79 12.29 3.88 3.57
CA ASP A 79 13.24 3.27 2.60
C ASP A 79 12.85 3.53 1.13
N GLY A 80 11.96 4.49 0.88
CA GLY A 80 11.47 4.93 -0.41
C GLY A 80 10.46 4.03 -1.11
N ARG A 81 10.23 2.77 -0.69
CA ARG A 81 9.50 1.76 -1.48
C ARG A 81 9.13 0.58 -0.59
N ASP A 82 7.86 0.19 -0.45
CA ASP A 82 7.43 -1.14 0.04
C ASP A 82 5.90 -1.23 0.25
N VAL A 83 5.43 -2.44 0.57
CA VAL A 83 4.07 -2.67 1.08
C VAL A 83 4.10 -2.61 2.61
N LYS A 84 3.26 -1.75 3.19
CA LYS A 84 3.16 -1.51 4.64
C LYS A 84 1.77 -1.89 5.16
N PRO A 85 1.61 -3.09 5.75
CA PRO A 85 0.44 -3.42 6.56
C PRO A 85 0.40 -2.52 7.80
N ALA A 86 -0.73 -1.88 8.08
CA ALA A 86 -0.83 -0.97 9.23
C ALA A 86 -0.67 -1.71 10.57
N ARG A 87 -1.16 -2.96 10.66
CA ARG A 87 -1.03 -3.85 11.83
C ARG A 87 -0.95 -5.31 11.38
N ILE A 88 -0.94 -6.23 12.36
CA ILE A 88 -0.89 -7.67 12.13
C ILE A 88 -2.14 -8.20 11.40
N ALA A 89 -3.31 -7.58 11.61
CA ALA A 89 -4.55 -8.00 10.94
C ALA A 89 -4.45 -7.85 9.41
N GLU A 90 -3.85 -6.77 8.93
CA GLU A 90 -3.61 -6.51 7.52
C GLU A 90 -2.58 -7.49 6.94
N LEU A 91 -1.53 -7.84 7.70
CA LEU A 91 -0.59 -8.88 7.29
C LEU A 91 -1.31 -10.23 7.11
N VAL A 92 -2.16 -10.61 8.07
CA VAL A 92 -2.94 -11.85 8.01
C VAL A 92 -3.90 -11.82 6.82
N MET A 93 -4.57 -10.70 6.56
CA MET A 93 -5.42 -10.53 5.38
C MET A 93 -4.63 -10.73 4.07
N ILE A 94 -3.43 -10.17 3.96
CA ILE A 94 -2.56 -10.38 2.79
C ILE A 94 -2.19 -11.85 2.67
N GLN A 95 -1.72 -12.48 3.75
CA GLN A 95 -1.39 -13.91 3.80
C GLN A 95 -2.59 -14.79 3.43
N ASN A 96 -3.81 -14.33 3.72
CA ASN A 96 -5.03 -15.06 3.40
C ASN A 96 -5.27 -15.20 1.89
N THR A 97 -4.71 -14.31 1.08
CA THR A 97 -4.76 -14.39 -0.39
C THR A 97 -3.80 -15.41 -0.99
N LEU A 98 -2.90 -15.98 -0.19
CA LEU A 98 -1.75 -16.76 -0.63
C LEU A 98 -1.89 -18.25 -0.23
N PRO A 99 -1.26 -19.17 -1.00
CA PRO A 99 -1.18 -20.58 -0.62
C PRO A 99 -0.31 -20.75 0.63
N GLN A 100 -0.52 -21.84 1.37
CA GLN A 100 0.04 -22.03 2.72
C GLN A 100 1.57 -22.02 2.74
N ASP A 101 2.21 -22.61 1.73
CA ASP A 101 3.66 -22.65 1.57
C ASP A 101 4.26 -21.24 1.37
N ALA A 102 3.59 -20.39 0.58
CA ALA A 102 4.02 -19.02 0.30
C ALA A 102 3.91 -18.09 1.52
N ARG A 103 2.95 -18.31 2.42
CA ARG A 103 2.73 -17.48 3.63
C ARG A 103 3.97 -17.39 4.52
N ASN A 104 4.80 -18.45 4.55
CA ASN A 104 6.03 -18.48 5.34
C ASN A 104 7.04 -17.39 4.96
N TYR A 105 6.95 -16.89 3.71
CA TYR A 105 7.84 -15.90 3.14
C TYR A 105 7.28 -14.47 3.18
N VAL A 106 6.07 -14.28 3.72
CA VAL A 106 5.42 -12.97 3.86
C VAL A 106 5.39 -12.61 5.34
N ARG A 107 6.39 -11.85 5.78
CA ARG A 107 6.54 -11.40 7.18
C ARG A 107 6.91 -9.93 7.20
N LEU A 108 6.70 -9.28 8.34
CA LEU A 108 7.17 -7.91 8.53
C LEU A 108 8.66 -7.89 8.89
N ASP A 109 9.37 -6.93 8.33
CA ASP A 109 10.71 -6.55 8.75
C ASP A 109 10.66 -5.72 10.05
N LYS A 110 11.83 -5.27 10.51
CA LYS A 110 11.97 -4.45 11.73
C LYS A 110 11.28 -3.08 11.64
N ASN A 111 10.92 -2.61 10.44
CA ASN A 111 10.28 -1.33 10.18
C ASN A 111 8.75 -1.47 10.00
N GLY A 112 8.21 -2.69 10.05
CA GLY A 112 6.80 -2.97 9.80
C GLY A 112 6.42 -3.00 8.32
N LEU A 113 7.39 -3.17 7.42
CA LEU A 113 7.20 -3.37 5.98
C LEU A 113 7.27 -4.86 5.67
N ILE A 114 6.69 -5.32 4.56
CA ILE A 114 6.90 -6.71 4.13
C ILE A 114 8.38 -6.92 3.81
N ASP A 115 9.01 -7.94 4.42
CA ASP A 115 10.42 -8.25 4.24
C ASP A 115 10.71 -8.66 2.79
N ARG A 116 11.20 -7.70 2.02
CA ARG A 116 11.55 -7.86 0.60
C ARG A 116 12.58 -8.96 0.38
N LYS A 117 13.57 -9.12 1.27
CA LYS A 117 14.62 -10.14 1.10
C LYS A 117 14.05 -11.54 1.28
N LEU A 118 13.25 -11.74 2.32
CA LEU A 118 12.57 -13.00 2.56
C LEU A 118 11.57 -13.32 1.44
N LEU A 119 10.76 -12.35 1.04
CA LEU A 119 9.79 -12.50 -0.04
C LEU A 119 10.47 -12.91 -1.36
N ASN A 120 11.59 -12.26 -1.69
CA ASN A 120 12.33 -12.55 -2.92
C ASN A 120 13.09 -13.89 -2.90
N SER A 121 13.31 -14.48 -1.72
CA SER A 121 13.94 -15.80 -1.58
C SER A 121 13.04 -16.96 -2.02
N TYR A 122 11.73 -16.72 -2.15
CA TYR A 122 10.76 -17.71 -2.62
C TYR A 122 10.44 -17.52 -4.10
N ASP A 123 10.43 -18.64 -4.84
CA ASP A 123 10.12 -18.73 -6.27
C ASP A 123 8.79 -19.47 -6.51
N GLY A 124 7.74 -19.00 -5.81
CA GLY A 124 6.39 -19.53 -5.94
C GLY A 124 5.69 -19.10 -7.23
N LYS A 125 4.82 -19.96 -7.76
CA LYS A 125 4.04 -19.70 -8.99
C LYS A 125 2.67 -19.07 -8.76
N SER A 126 2.28 -18.85 -7.49
CA SER A 126 1.01 -18.21 -7.12
C SER A 126 0.90 -16.82 -7.77
N LEU A 127 -0.25 -16.52 -8.37
CA LEU A 127 -0.52 -15.21 -8.96
C LEU A 127 -0.49 -14.14 -7.87
N ASN A 128 -1.18 -14.38 -6.75
CA ASN A 128 -1.26 -13.40 -5.67
C ASN A 128 0.09 -13.17 -4.99
N PHE A 129 0.91 -14.22 -4.86
CA PHE A 129 2.27 -14.08 -4.36
C PHE A 129 3.13 -13.22 -5.30
N ASN A 130 3.08 -13.47 -6.60
CA ASN A 130 3.85 -12.70 -7.58
C ASN A 130 3.33 -11.26 -7.73
N ASN A 131 2.03 -11.04 -7.56
CA ASN A 131 1.43 -9.70 -7.48
C ASN A 131 1.99 -8.93 -6.28
N LEU A 132 2.01 -9.56 -5.09
CA LEU A 132 2.60 -8.97 -3.89
C LEU A 132 4.10 -8.69 -4.07
N LYS A 133 4.86 -9.65 -4.61
CA LYS A 133 6.28 -9.50 -4.95
C LYS A 133 6.51 -8.34 -5.90
N THR A 134 5.63 -8.14 -6.88
CA THR A 134 5.70 -6.98 -7.78
C THR A 134 5.51 -5.66 -7.03
N MET A 135 4.51 -5.58 -6.14
CA MET A 135 4.26 -4.35 -5.35
C MET A 135 5.41 -4.03 -4.40
N VAL A 136 5.92 -5.04 -3.68
CA VAL A 136 7.04 -4.91 -2.72
C VAL A 136 8.35 -4.49 -3.42
N ASN A 137 8.57 -4.93 -4.67
CA ASN A 137 9.74 -4.51 -5.45
C ASN A 137 9.52 -3.23 -6.27
N SER A 138 8.32 -2.65 -6.23
CA SER A 138 8.00 -1.44 -6.99
C SER A 138 8.63 -0.20 -6.36
N ASP A 139 8.60 0.92 -7.08
CA ASP A 139 9.04 2.22 -6.55
C ASP A 139 7.96 3.00 -5.79
N ARG A 140 6.81 2.38 -5.57
CA ARG A 140 5.67 2.99 -4.88
C ARG A 140 5.46 2.34 -3.51
N MET A 141 5.21 3.17 -2.52
CA MET A 141 4.73 2.72 -1.22
C MET A 141 3.24 2.35 -1.33
N VAL A 142 2.88 1.17 -0.84
CA VAL A 142 1.49 0.70 -0.76
C VAL A 142 1.14 0.49 0.72
N GLU A 143 0.33 1.39 1.26
CA GLU A 143 -0.17 1.28 2.63
C GLU A 143 -1.46 0.45 2.63
N VAL A 144 -1.51 -0.58 3.46
CA VAL A 144 -2.68 -1.45 3.58
C VAL A 144 -3.30 -1.22 4.95
N VAL A 145 -4.59 -0.90 4.97
CA VAL A 145 -5.32 -0.50 6.17
C VAL A 145 -6.63 -1.27 6.27
N LEU A 146 -6.90 -1.87 7.44
CA LEU A 146 -8.22 -2.38 7.79
C LEU A 146 -8.97 -1.34 8.63
N ASP A 147 -9.85 -0.59 7.97
CA ASP A 147 -10.74 0.36 8.65
C ASP A 147 -12.01 0.59 7.82
N ASP A 148 -13.10 1.00 8.45
CA ASP A 148 -14.32 1.42 7.77
C ASP A 148 -14.32 2.93 7.49
N LYS A 149 -13.29 3.65 7.90
CA LYS A 149 -13.12 5.09 7.65
C LYS A 149 -11.77 5.37 7.02
N PHE A 150 -11.76 6.30 6.07
CA PHE A 150 -10.52 6.74 5.43
C PHE A 150 -10.50 8.24 5.18
N THR A 151 -9.29 8.80 5.24
CA THR A 151 -9.01 10.18 4.86
C THR A 151 -8.53 10.22 3.41
N PHE A 152 -9.03 11.18 2.64
CA PHE A 152 -8.64 11.35 1.24
C PHE A 152 -8.32 12.82 0.94
N MET A 153 -7.59 13.04 -0.15
CA MET A 153 -7.36 14.34 -0.76
C MET A 153 -8.39 14.56 -1.88
N GLY A 154 -9.21 15.59 -1.76
CA GLY A 154 -10.12 16.02 -2.83
C GLY A 154 -9.36 16.66 -4.00
N GLN A 155 -10.04 16.80 -5.14
CA GLN A 155 -9.48 17.50 -6.31
C GLN A 155 -9.20 18.99 -6.02
N ASP A 156 -9.93 19.57 -5.06
CA ASP A 156 -9.73 20.92 -4.54
C ASP A 156 -8.47 21.05 -3.65
N GLY A 157 -7.79 19.94 -3.35
CA GLY A 157 -6.62 19.91 -2.48
C GLY A 157 -6.94 19.95 -0.98
N ASN A 158 -8.21 19.81 -0.60
CA ASN A 158 -8.62 19.73 0.80
C ASN A 158 -8.71 18.27 1.26
N LEU A 159 -8.48 18.06 2.56
CA LEU A 159 -8.68 16.75 3.17
C LEU A 159 -10.16 16.51 3.45
N GLY A 160 -10.63 15.34 3.05
CA GLY A 160 -11.96 14.82 3.36
C GLY A 160 -11.89 13.51 4.13
N THR A 161 -13.02 13.08 4.68
CA THR A 161 -13.18 11.75 5.28
C THR A 161 -14.42 11.08 4.72
N ALA A 162 -14.34 9.76 4.54
CA ALA A 162 -15.47 8.93 4.12
C ALA A 162 -15.59 7.71 5.03
N THR A 163 -16.82 7.22 5.19
CA THR A 163 -17.12 5.97 5.91
C THR A 163 -17.70 4.98 4.91
N MET A 164 -17.17 3.77 4.92
CA MET A 164 -17.59 2.65 4.11
C MET A 164 -18.79 1.94 4.75
N SER A 165 -19.83 1.66 3.95
CA SER A 165 -20.98 0.86 4.39
C SER A 165 -20.67 -0.63 4.38
N TYR A 166 -21.34 -1.38 5.23
CA TYR A 166 -21.23 -2.84 5.34
C TYR A 166 -22.62 -3.44 5.48
N ASN A 167 -22.89 -4.51 4.72
CA ASN A 167 -24.07 -5.33 4.87
C ASN A 167 -23.66 -6.81 4.94
N GLU A 168 -24.09 -7.50 5.99
CA GLU A 168 -23.94 -8.96 6.13
C GLU A 168 -24.83 -9.68 5.11
N PHE A 169 -24.45 -10.90 4.73
CA PHE A 169 -25.33 -11.79 3.98
C PHE A 169 -26.55 -12.15 4.82
N ASP A 170 -27.76 -11.88 4.33
CA ASP A 170 -29.01 -12.21 5.03
C ASP A 170 -29.79 -13.26 4.22
N PRO A 171 -29.84 -14.54 4.66
CA PRO A 171 -30.58 -15.60 3.96
C PRO A 171 -32.08 -15.33 3.78
N LYS A 172 -32.65 -14.34 4.49
CA LYS A 172 -34.03 -13.91 4.31
C LYS A 172 -34.23 -13.12 3.01
N TYR A 173 -33.22 -12.35 2.61
CA TYR A 173 -33.28 -11.45 1.45
C TYR A 173 -32.40 -11.93 0.29
N ASP A 174 -31.40 -12.76 0.58
CA ASP A 174 -30.39 -13.24 -0.35
C ASP A 174 -30.47 -14.76 -0.54
N SER A 175 -30.20 -15.22 -1.76
CA SER A 175 -30.01 -16.63 -2.10
C SER A 175 -28.53 -17.00 -2.06
N GLU A 176 -28.19 -18.26 -1.74
CA GLU A 176 -26.82 -18.77 -1.89
C GLU A 176 -26.28 -18.59 -3.33
N SER A 177 -27.15 -18.57 -4.33
CA SER A 177 -26.80 -18.29 -5.73
C SER A 177 -26.33 -16.85 -5.99
N ASP A 178 -26.61 -15.93 -5.07
CA ASP A 178 -26.23 -14.52 -5.19
C ASP A 178 -24.77 -14.29 -4.74
N LYS A 179 -24.17 -15.27 -4.06
CA LYS A 179 -22.76 -15.26 -3.68
C LYS A 179 -21.87 -15.52 -4.88
N ASP A 180 -20.73 -14.82 -4.93
CA ASP A 180 -19.70 -15.04 -5.93
C ASP A 180 -18.77 -16.20 -5.52
N LEU A 181 -19.34 -17.41 -5.42
CA LEU A 181 -18.64 -18.59 -4.91
C LEU A 181 -17.39 -18.96 -5.71
N THR A 182 -17.32 -18.53 -6.97
CA THR A 182 -16.22 -18.84 -7.91
C THR A 182 -15.30 -17.64 -8.17
N GLY A 183 -15.58 -16.46 -7.63
CA GLY A 183 -14.80 -15.24 -7.87
C GLY A 183 -14.87 -14.76 -9.32
N GLU A 184 -15.96 -15.05 -10.03
CA GLU A 184 -16.17 -14.73 -11.44
C GLU A 184 -16.72 -13.34 -11.67
N THR A 185 -17.12 -12.64 -10.61
CA THR A 185 -17.57 -11.27 -10.68
C THR A 185 -16.50 -10.32 -10.16
N VAL A 186 -16.60 -9.06 -10.56
CA VAL A 186 -15.74 -7.99 -10.04
C VAL A 186 -16.22 -7.55 -8.65
N GLY A 187 -17.53 -7.42 -8.43
CA GLY A 187 -18.08 -6.78 -7.23
C GLY A 187 -18.66 -7.70 -6.14
N GLY A 188 -18.95 -8.98 -6.42
CA GLY A 188 -19.53 -9.90 -5.43
C GLY A 188 -18.46 -10.57 -4.56
N LEU A 189 -18.82 -11.05 -3.38
CA LEU A 189 -17.94 -11.86 -2.52
C LEU A 189 -18.46 -13.29 -2.41
N SER A 190 -17.55 -14.24 -2.23
CA SER A 190 -17.93 -15.64 -1.96
C SER A 190 -18.68 -15.82 -0.64
N THR A 191 -18.57 -14.86 0.27
CA THR A 191 -19.28 -14.82 1.55
C THR A 191 -20.69 -14.26 1.45
N GLY A 192 -21.02 -13.55 0.37
CA GLY A 192 -22.27 -12.80 0.21
C GLY A 192 -22.29 -11.44 0.93
N GLU A 193 -21.22 -11.08 1.64
CA GLU A 193 -21.10 -9.74 2.24
C GLU A 193 -21.08 -8.67 1.14
N SER A 194 -21.69 -7.52 1.43
CA SER A 194 -21.81 -6.42 0.45
C SER A 194 -21.67 -5.05 1.09
N GLY A 195 -21.84 -3.99 0.28
CA GLY A 195 -21.65 -2.60 0.68
C GLY A 195 -20.42 -1.97 0.01
N PHE A 196 -19.82 -0.99 0.67
CA PHE A 196 -18.56 -0.40 0.21
C PHE A 196 -17.42 -1.16 0.88
N MET A 197 -16.90 -2.18 0.21
CA MET A 197 -16.03 -3.17 0.84
C MET A 197 -14.57 -2.70 0.92
N GLY A 198 -14.10 -1.95 -0.07
CA GLY A 198 -12.72 -1.47 -0.11
C GLY A 198 -12.56 -0.27 -1.02
N LYS A 199 -11.40 0.38 -0.88
CA LYS A 199 -11.04 1.55 -1.67
C LYS A 199 -9.54 1.66 -1.83
N THR A 200 -9.10 1.82 -3.07
CA THR A 200 -7.74 2.25 -3.40
C THR A 200 -7.70 3.76 -3.64
N LEU A 201 -6.77 4.45 -2.96
CA LEU A 201 -6.48 5.87 -3.11
C LEU A 201 -5.12 6.03 -3.79
N PHE A 202 -5.11 6.69 -4.95
CA PHE A 202 -3.88 6.92 -5.72
C PHE A 202 -3.21 8.25 -5.33
N PRO A 203 -1.87 8.36 -5.39
CA PRO A 203 -1.12 9.55 -4.96
C PRO A 203 -1.20 10.75 -5.91
N ASP A 204 -1.77 10.60 -7.10
CA ASP A 204 -2.06 11.71 -8.00
C ASP A 204 -3.31 12.51 -7.54
N LYS A 205 -3.80 13.43 -8.37
CA LYS A 205 -4.98 14.26 -8.07
C LYS A 205 -6.08 14.11 -9.12
N ASP A 206 -6.05 13.03 -9.90
CA ASP A 206 -6.96 12.87 -11.04
C ASP A 206 -8.33 12.35 -10.61
N GLY A 207 -8.41 11.61 -9.49
CA GLY A 207 -9.65 11.07 -8.95
C GLY A 207 -10.39 12.04 -8.04
N ILE A 208 -11.62 11.66 -7.66
CA ILE A 208 -12.44 12.43 -6.70
C ILE A 208 -11.90 12.28 -5.27
N GLN A 209 -11.38 11.10 -4.95
CA GLN A 209 -10.81 10.76 -3.65
C GLN A 209 -9.43 10.17 -3.88
N ASN A 210 -8.40 10.96 -3.58
CA ASN A 210 -7.00 10.58 -3.79
C ASN A 210 -6.30 10.36 -2.46
N SER A 211 -5.08 9.83 -2.52
CA SER A 211 -4.26 9.64 -1.33
C SER A 211 -3.88 11.00 -0.72
N PRO A 212 -3.93 11.16 0.61
CA PRO A 212 -3.48 12.36 1.31
C PRO A 212 -1.95 12.47 1.39
N ASN A 213 -1.21 11.48 0.89
CA ASN A 213 0.24 11.42 0.86
C ASN A 213 0.71 10.83 -0.50
N ASN A 214 2.02 10.57 -0.64
CA ASN A 214 2.61 10.08 -1.89
C ASN A 214 2.54 8.55 -2.06
N SER A 215 1.88 7.85 -1.14
CA SER A 215 1.66 6.40 -1.17
C SER A 215 0.35 6.07 -1.87
N ILE A 216 0.27 4.87 -2.43
CA ILE A 216 -1.02 4.22 -2.74
C ILE A 216 -1.58 3.71 -1.42
N ILE A 217 -2.84 4.00 -1.10
CA ILE A 217 -3.47 3.50 0.12
C ILE A 217 -4.60 2.54 -0.27
N VAL A 218 -4.50 1.30 0.17
CA VAL A 218 -5.52 0.27 0.04
C VAL A 218 -6.24 0.15 1.37
N VAL A 219 -7.51 0.56 1.39
CA VAL A 219 -8.38 0.47 2.55
C VAL A 219 -9.35 -0.69 2.33
N VAL A 220 -9.41 -1.62 3.29
CA VAL A 220 -10.36 -2.73 3.30
C VAL A 220 -11.26 -2.56 4.52
N ASN A 221 -12.57 -2.74 4.34
CA ASN A 221 -13.56 -2.54 5.38
C ASN A 221 -13.35 -3.55 6.52
N LYS A 222 -13.09 -3.04 7.73
CA LYS A 222 -12.78 -3.86 8.91
C LYS A 222 -13.93 -4.74 9.39
N ASN A 223 -15.16 -4.48 8.94
CA ASN A 223 -16.34 -5.25 9.33
C ASN A 223 -16.50 -6.53 8.50
N LEU A 224 -15.73 -6.69 7.41
CA LEU A 224 -15.74 -7.90 6.60
C LEU A 224 -15.17 -9.09 7.38
N SER A 225 -15.71 -10.28 7.09
CA SER A 225 -15.11 -11.54 7.51
C SER A 225 -13.68 -11.69 6.97
N PRO A 226 -12.85 -12.59 7.55
CA PRO A 226 -11.49 -12.82 7.05
C PRO A 226 -11.41 -13.25 5.58
N ALA A 227 -12.46 -13.91 5.06
CA ALA A 227 -12.58 -14.28 3.65
C ALA A 227 -12.96 -13.06 2.79
N GLY A 228 -14.02 -12.35 3.18
CA GLY A 228 -14.45 -11.14 2.47
C GLY A 228 -13.37 -10.06 2.42
N ALA A 229 -12.60 -9.89 3.50
CA ALA A 229 -11.47 -8.96 3.56
C ALA A 229 -10.33 -9.37 2.61
N ALA A 230 -10.00 -10.67 2.53
CA ALA A 230 -8.96 -11.18 1.64
C ALA A 230 -9.36 -11.06 0.16
N GLU A 231 -10.62 -11.37 -0.18
CA GLU A 231 -11.19 -11.16 -1.51
C GLU A 231 -11.21 -9.66 -1.88
N THR A 232 -11.58 -8.80 -0.94
CA THR A 232 -11.56 -7.34 -1.14
C THR A 232 -10.14 -6.82 -1.34
N TYR A 233 -9.15 -7.29 -0.57
CA TYR A 233 -7.75 -6.97 -0.82
C TYR A 233 -7.30 -7.44 -2.22
N SER A 234 -7.78 -8.61 -2.66
CA SER A 234 -7.51 -9.17 -3.99
C SER A 234 -8.07 -8.30 -5.10
N HIS A 235 -9.17 -7.58 -4.84
CA HIS A 235 -9.72 -6.57 -5.74
C HIS A 235 -8.88 -5.28 -5.70
N GLU A 236 -8.73 -4.70 -4.52
CA GLU A 236 -8.15 -3.36 -4.35
C GLU A 236 -6.64 -3.34 -4.61
N ALA A 237 -5.87 -4.18 -3.92
CA ALA A 237 -4.42 -4.18 -4.05
C ALA A 237 -3.97 -4.84 -5.36
N ASN A 238 -4.39 -6.08 -5.60
CA ASN A 238 -3.91 -6.83 -6.76
C ASN A 238 -4.58 -6.39 -8.08
N GLY A 239 -5.74 -5.73 -8.02
CA GLY A 239 -6.37 -5.07 -9.17
C GLY A 239 -5.88 -3.64 -9.33
N HIS A 240 -6.43 -2.72 -8.53
CA HIS A 240 -6.21 -1.28 -8.70
C HIS A 240 -4.76 -0.84 -8.41
N ALA A 241 -4.24 -1.12 -7.21
CA ALA A 241 -2.90 -0.64 -6.82
C ALA A 241 -1.81 -1.23 -7.73
N LEU A 242 -1.86 -2.52 -8.01
CA LEU A 242 -0.90 -3.19 -8.88
C LEU A 242 -0.98 -2.70 -10.32
N LEU A 243 -2.19 -2.52 -10.88
CA LEU A 243 -2.33 -2.02 -12.25
C LEU A 243 -1.83 -0.58 -12.38
N TYR A 244 -2.06 0.25 -11.36
CA TYR A 244 -1.50 1.60 -11.29
C TYR A 244 0.03 1.58 -11.33
N ILE A 245 0.67 0.69 -10.56
CA ILE A 245 2.12 0.49 -10.56
C ILE A 245 2.59 0.02 -11.96
N LYS A 246 1.96 -1.01 -12.53
CA LYS A 246 2.35 -1.58 -13.83
C LYS A 246 2.20 -0.58 -14.98
N ASN A 247 1.20 0.29 -14.92
CA ASN A 247 0.93 1.31 -15.94
C ASN A 247 1.57 2.66 -15.62
N SER A 248 2.66 2.68 -14.85
CA SER A 248 3.46 3.88 -14.56
C SER A 248 2.66 5.05 -13.94
N GLY A 249 1.66 4.74 -13.12
CA GLY A 249 0.83 5.72 -12.43
C GLY A 249 -0.36 6.24 -13.24
N ASN A 250 -0.80 5.52 -14.28
CA ASN A 250 -2.02 5.87 -15.01
C ASN A 250 -3.28 5.60 -14.16
N HIS A 251 -3.78 6.63 -13.48
CA HIS A 251 -4.99 6.57 -12.66
C HIS A 251 -6.19 6.01 -13.43
N LYS A 252 -6.54 6.63 -14.56
CA LYS A 252 -7.73 6.24 -15.33
C LYS A 252 -7.63 4.81 -15.85
N GLY A 253 -6.42 4.38 -16.22
CA GLY A 253 -6.14 3.00 -16.65
C GLY A 253 -6.16 1.97 -15.53
N ALA A 254 -6.08 2.41 -14.27
CA ALA A 254 -6.18 1.58 -13.09
C ALA A 254 -7.56 1.65 -12.41
N SER A 255 -8.53 2.36 -13.00
CA SER A 255 -9.89 2.52 -12.47
C SER A 255 -10.93 1.81 -13.34
N HIS A 256 -12.08 1.50 -12.74
CA HIS A 256 -13.26 0.99 -13.43
C HIS A 256 -13.76 1.98 -14.49
N GLN A 257 -14.15 1.48 -15.66
CA GLN A 257 -14.61 2.28 -16.79
C GLN A 257 -15.99 1.82 -17.25
N PRO A 258 -17.09 2.42 -16.76
CA PRO A 258 -18.43 2.01 -17.15
C PRO A 258 -18.68 2.31 -18.64
N VAL A 259 -19.15 1.32 -19.39
CA VAL A 259 -19.48 1.47 -20.81
C VAL A 259 -20.91 2.01 -20.96
N ASN A 260 -21.07 3.15 -21.63
CA ASN A 260 -22.37 3.75 -22.00
C ASN A 260 -23.36 3.91 -20.83
N GLY A 261 -22.87 4.22 -19.63
CA GLY A 261 -23.71 4.38 -18.43
C GLY A 261 -24.32 3.08 -17.88
N ARG A 262 -23.90 1.91 -18.40
CA ARG A 262 -24.23 0.59 -17.86
C ARG A 262 -23.11 0.13 -16.92
N TRP A 263 -23.44 -0.74 -15.96
CA TRP A 263 -22.49 -1.45 -15.09
C TRP A 263 -21.69 -2.54 -15.83
N VAL A 264 -21.23 -2.23 -17.04
CA VAL A 264 -20.34 -3.10 -17.83
C VAL A 264 -18.94 -2.53 -17.72
N GLU A 265 -18.02 -3.32 -17.20
CA GLU A 265 -16.62 -2.93 -17.08
C GLU A 265 -15.94 -2.86 -18.45
N GLY A 266 -15.48 -1.67 -18.82
CA GLY A 266 -14.74 -1.40 -20.06
C GLY A 266 -13.24 -1.65 -19.94
N ASN A 267 -12.68 -1.62 -18.73
CA ASN A 267 -11.29 -1.91 -18.43
C ASN A 267 -11.08 -3.42 -18.27
N LYS A 268 -10.97 -4.12 -19.41
CA LYS A 268 -10.81 -5.58 -19.44
C LYS A 268 -9.58 -6.06 -18.68
N THR A 269 -8.46 -5.33 -18.75
CA THR A 269 -7.24 -5.67 -18.02
C THR A 269 -7.46 -5.67 -16.52
N LEU A 270 -8.09 -4.62 -15.98
CA LEU A 270 -8.42 -4.53 -14.57
C LEU A 270 -9.38 -5.65 -14.15
N MET A 271 -10.42 -5.88 -14.95
CA MET A 271 -11.40 -6.95 -14.71
C MET A 271 -10.73 -8.32 -14.60
N GLU A 272 -9.88 -8.67 -15.56
CA GLU A 272 -9.16 -9.95 -15.56
C GLU A 272 -8.20 -10.08 -14.37
N MET A 273 -7.50 -9.00 -14.01
CA MET A 273 -6.62 -8.99 -12.83
C MET A 273 -7.40 -9.25 -11.54
N ILE A 274 -8.55 -8.59 -11.35
CA ILE A 274 -9.40 -8.75 -10.17
C ILE A 274 -9.96 -10.18 -10.11
N ILE A 275 -10.58 -10.66 -11.19
CA ILE A 275 -11.21 -11.98 -11.25
C ILE A 275 -10.18 -13.09 -10.97
N ASN A 276 -9.02 -13.04 -11.62
CA ASN A 276 -7.99 -14.08 -11.43
C ASN A 276 -7.43 -14.06 -10.00
N SER A 277 -7.23 -12.88 -9.44
CA SER A 277 -6.75 -12.69 -8.07
C SER A 277 -7.76 -13.20 -7.03
N LYS A 278 -9.04 -12.89 -7.21
CA LYS A 278 -10.13 -13.38 -6.35
C LYS A 278 -10.29 -14.90 -6.44
N LYS A 279 -10.26 -15.47 -7.65
CA LYS A 279 -10.30 -16.93 -7.88
C LYS A 279 -9.24 -17.66 -7.08
N GLU A 280 -8.00 -17.18 -7.12
CA GLU A 280 -6.90 -17.78 -6.35
C GLU A 280 -7.10 -17.60 -4.84
N THR A 281 -7.59 -16.44 -4.40
CA THR A 281 -7.89 -16.19 -2.97
C THR A 281 -8.97 -17.13 -2.43
N ILE A 282 -10.09 -17.29 -3.14
CA ILE A 282 -11.18 -18.20 -2.73
C ILE A 282 -10.64 -19.63 -2.61
N LYS A 283 -9.87 -20.08 -3.60
CA LYS A 283 -9.21 -21.39 -3.57
C LYS A 283 -8.30 -21.54 -2.33
N ASN A 284 -7.41 -20.58 -2.09
CA ASN A 284 -6.46 -20.61 -0.95
C ASN A 284 -7.14 -20.54 0.42
N MET A 285 -8.38 -20.02 0.48
CA MET A 285 -9.19 -19.98 1.69
C MET A 285 -9.93 -21.29 1.95
N GLN A 286 -10.32 -22.02 0.89
CA GLN A 286 -10.96 -23.33 0.99
C GLN A 286 -9.98 -24.46 1.34
N GLU A 287 -8.70 -24.32 0.97
CA GLU A 287 -7.64 -25.31 1.22
C GLU A 287 -7.03 -25.24 2.65
N ARG A 288 -7.72 -24.60 3.61
CA ARG A 288 -7.23 -24.35 4.98
C ARG A 288 -7.50 -25.47 5.97
#